data_AF-A0A2W6ADF9-F1
#
_entry.id   AF-A0A2W6ADF9-F1
#
_cell.length_a   1.000
_cell.length_b   1.000
_cell.length_c   1.000
_cell.angle_alpha   90.00
_cell.angle_beta   90.00
_cell.angle_gamma   90.00
#
_symmetry.space_group_name_H-M   'P 1'
#
loop_
_entity.id
_entity.type
_entity.pdbx_description
1 polymer ?
#
loop_
_entity_poly.entity_id
_entity_poly.type
_entity_poly.pdbx_seq_one_letter_code
_entity_poly.pdbx_strand_id
1 'polypeptide(L)' 'MTDDQEPESFMDYWNAVDAALMKHFGIDTSDAGIEPDMLAGAQEENQTPEDFALWFGEKYGLKTLSEFKARGGQA' A
#
# COMPACT_ATOMS: atom_id res chain seq x y z
N MET A 1 -25.24 -14.94 -16.40
CA MET A 1 -24.61 -14.08 -15.39
C MET A 1 -23.17 -13.99 -15.80
N THR A 2 -22.84 -12.99 -16.60
CA THR A 2 -21.45 -12.68 -16.91
C THR A 2 -20.98 -11.89 -15.71
N ASP A 3 -19.98 -12.42 -15.02
CA ASP A 3 -19.39 -11.86 -13.82
C ASP A 3 -18.87 -10.45 -14.15
N ASP A 4 -19.55 -9.45 -13.63
CA ASP A 4 -19.21 -8.03 -13.71
C ASP A 4 -18.04 -7.78 -12.75
N GLN A 5 -16.89 -8.42 -13.00
CA GLN A 5 -15.63 -7.94 -12.44
C GLN A 5 -15.21 -6.80 -13.34
N GLU A 6 -15.72 -5.61 -13.06
CA GLU A 6 -15.13 -4.39 -13.62
C GLU A 6 -13.61 -4.50 -13.42
N PRO A 7 -12.79 -4.31 -14.47
CA PRO A 7 -11.34 -4.29 -14.28
C PRO A 7 -11.05 -3.30 -13.16
N GLU A 8 -10.40 -3.76 -12.10
CA GLU A 8 -10.17 -2.98 -10.89
C GLU A 8 -9.61 -1.62 -11.31
N SER A 9 -10.40 -0.56 -11.14
CA SER A 9 -10.02 0.74 -11.69
C SER A 9 -8.75 1.21 -10.98
N PHE A 10 -7.91 1.98 -11.67
CA PHE A 10 -6.70 2.52 -11.07
C PHE A 10 -6.96 3.22 -9.72
N MET A 11 -8.12 3.88 -9.59
CA MET A 11 -8.57 4.49 -8.33
C MET A 11 -8.85 3.46 -7.22
N ASP A 12 -9.43 2.29 -7.55
CA ASP A 12 -9.67 1.20 -6.60
C ASP A 12 -8.36 0.58 -6.15
N TYR A 13 -7.45 0.31 -7.10
CA TYR A 13 -6.10 -0.17 -6.80
C TYR A 13 -5.35 0.79 -5.89
N TRP A 14 -5.41 2.09 -6.20
CA TRP A 14 -4.80 3.13 -5.38
C TRP A 14 -5.40 3.11 -3.96
N ASN A 15 -6.72 3.15 -3.84
CA ASN A 15 -7.37 3.13 -2.52
C ASN A 15 -7.01 1.86 -1.73
N ALA A 16 -6.81 0.72 -2.40
CA ALA A 16 -6.34 -0.50 -1.77
C ALA A 16 -4.87 -0.40 -1.31
N VAL A 17 -3.97 0.18 -2.13
CA VAL A 17 -2.58 0.46 -1.73
C VAL A 17 -2.54 1.41 -0.54
N ASP A 18 -3.36 2.45 -0.56
CA ASP A 18 -3.49 3.43 0.52
C ASP A 18 -3.93 2.78 1.83
N ALA A 19 -4.99 1.97 1.77
CA ALA A 19 -5.45 1.21 2.91
C ALA A 19 -4.39 0.23 3.44
N ALA A 20 -3.62 -0.42 2.54
CA ALA A 20 -2.53 -1.32 2.93
C ALA A 20 -1.40 -0.56 3.62
N LEU A 21 -0.91 0.55 3.05
CA LEU A 21 0.12 1.39 3.65
C LEU A 21 -0.32 1.94 5.01
N MET A 22 -1.56 2.37 5.12
CA MET A 22 -2.11 2.90 6.35
C MET A 22 -2.24 1.81 7.42
N LYS A 23 -2.56 0.57 7.04
CA LYS A 23 -2.61 -0.58 7.96
C LYS A 23 -1.21 -1.04 8.40
N HIS A 24 -0.23 -1.04 7.50
CA HIS A 24 1.11 -1.55 7.76
C HIS A 24 2.03 -0.52 8.41
N PHE A 25 2.05 0.71 7.91
CA PHE A 25 2.97 1.78 8.26
C PHE A 25 2.29 2.99 8.88
N GLY A 26 0.97 3.12 8.73
CA GLY A 26 0.21 4.26 9.26
C GLY A 26 0.36 5.52 8.43
N ILE A 27 0.82 5.37 7.19
CA ILE A 27 0.97 6.45 6.22
C ILE A 27 0.02 6.18 5.06
N ASP A 28 -0.50 7.23 4.46
CA ASP A 28 -1.22 7.16 3.19
C ASP A 28 -0.23 7.27 2.02
N THR A 29 -0.71 7.00 0.82
CA THR A 29 0.05 7.12 -0.43
C THR A 29 0.61 8.52 -0.67
N SER A 30 -0.05 9.58 -0.17
CA SER A 30 0.43 10.95 -0.31
C SER A 30 1.55 11.27 0.69
N ASP A 31 1.42 10.79 1.93
CA ASP A 31 2.45 10.91 2.97
C ASP A 31 3.71 10.09 2.63
N ALA A 32 3.50 8.92 2.01
CA ALA A 32 4.55 8.12 1.40
C ALA A 32 5.21 8.80 0.17
N GLY A 33 4.56 9.80 -0.43
CA GLY A 33 5.02 10.44 -1.66
C GLY A 33 4.98 9.51 -2.88
N ILE A 34 4.03 8.57 -2.92
CA ILE A 34 3.88 7.64 -4.04
C ILE A 34 3.16 8.35 -5.18
N GLU A 35 3.81 8.39 -6.33
CA GLU A 35 3.25 8.99 -7.54
C GLU A 35 2.31 8.00 -8.27
N PRO A 36 1.25 8.51 -8.91
CA PRO A 36 0.31 7.68 -9.66
C PRO A 36 0.97 6.82 -10.75
N ASP A 37 2.04 7.34 -11.37
CA ASP A 37 2.82 6.63 -12.39
C ASP A 37 3.45 5.34 -11.84
N MET A 38 3.88 5.38 -10.57
CA MET A 38 4.45 4.22 -9.87
C MET A 38 3.38 3.16 -9.57
N LEU A 39 2.18 3.57 -9.13
CA LEU A 39 1.07 2.63 -8.94
C LEU A 39 0.61 2.04 -10.27
N ALA A 40 0.60 2.84 -11.34
CA ALA A 40 0.16 2.37 -12.65
C ALA A 40 1.09 1.26 -13.16
N GLY A 41 2.41 1.43 -13.00
CA GLY A 41 3.38 0.38 -13.28
C GLY A 41 3.16 -0.89 -12.43
N ALA A 42 2.92 -0.73 -11.13
CA ALA A 42 2.64 -1.87 -10.24
C ALA A 42 1.35 -2.62 -10.64
N GLN A 43 0.32 -1.88 -11.06
CA GLN A 43 -0.93 -2.46 -11.56
C GLN A 43 -0.73 -3.19 -12.88
N GLU A 44 0.06 -2.64 -13.83
CA GLU A 44 0.43 -3.31 -15.08
C GLU A 44 1.20 -4.62 -14.82
N GLU A 45 2.08 -4.62 -13.82
CA GLU A 45 2.81 -5.83 -13.38
C GLU A 45 1.95 -6.83 -12.59
N ASN A 46 0.65 -6.59 -12.43
CA ASN A 46 -0.26 -7.41 -11.61
C ASN A 46 0.20 -7.53 -10.14
N GLN A 47 0.94 -6.54 -9.65
CA GLN A 47 1.39 -6.50 -8.27
C GLN A 47 0.23 -6.16 -7.35
N THR A 48 0.00 -6.96 -6.32
CA THR A 48 -1.10 -6.71 -5.38
C THR A 48 -0.82 -5.48 -4.52
N PRO A 49 -1.86 -4.74 -4.09
CA PRO A 49 -1.68 -3.52 -3.31
C PRO A 49 -0.96 -3.77 -1.96
N GLU A 50 -1.20 -4.92 -1.33
CA GLU A 50 -0.48 -5.34 -0.12
C GLU A 50 1.01 -5.62 -0.39
N ASP A 51 1.32 -6.29 -1.50
CA ASP A 51 2.72 -6.58 -1.90
C ASP A 51 3.48 -5.29 -2.20
N PHE A 52 2.84 -4.36 -2.92
CA PHE A 52 3.40 -3.03 -3.17
C PHE A 52 3.68 -2.28 -1.87
N ALA A 53 2.74 -2.28 -0.92
CA ALA A 53 2.91 -1.62 0.37
C ALA A 53 4.09 -2.21 1.17
N LEU A 54 4.21 -3.54 1.20
CA LEU A 54 5.34 -4.22 1.86
C LEU A 54 6.67 -3.91 1.17
N TRP A 55 6.73 -4.03 -0.15
CA TRP A 55 7.92 -3.70 -0.94
C TRP A 55 8.35 -2.24 -0.73
N PHE A 56 7.39 -1.31 -0.70
CA PHE A 56 7.67 0.10 -0.44
C PHE A 56 8.26 0.28 0.95
N GLY A 57 7.65 -0.34 1.95
CA GLY A 57 8.16 -0.32 3.32
C GLY A 57 9.57 -0.89 3.46
N GLU A 58 9.86 -2.02 2.82
CA GLU A 58 11.19 -2.63 2.82
C GLU A 58 12.22 -1.76 2.08
N LYS A 59 11.85 -1.22 0.93
CA LYS A 59 12.72 -0.36 0.10
C LYS A 59 13.15 0.91 0.81
N TYR A 60 12.22 1.55 1.53
CA TYR A 60 12.47 2.80 2.24
C TYR A 60 12.80 2.59 3.73
N GLY A 61 12.83 1.35 4.21
CA GLY A 61 13.11 1.01 5.61
C GLY A 61 12.08 1.58 6.58
N LEU A 62 10.83 1.69 6.15
CA LEU A 62 9.74 2.16 6.99
C LEU A 62 9.47 1.14 8.10
N LYS A 63 9.38 1.64 9.33
CA LYS A 63 9.00 0.80 10.46
C LYS A 63 7.51 0.62 10.43
N THR A 64 7.07 -0.64 10.40
CA THR A 64 5.64 -0.94 10.51
C THR A 64 5.08 -0.39 11.82
N LEU A 65 3.79 -0.07 11.86
CA LEU A 65 3.09 0.32 13.08
C LEU A 65 3.26 -0.72 14.19
N SER A 66 3.34 -2.00 13.84
CA SER A 66 3.65 -3.09 14.77
C SER A 66 5.00 -2.89 15.44
N GLU A 67 6.03 -2.48 14.70
CA GLU A 67 7.36 -2.21 15.24
C GLU A 67 7.40 -0.90 16.04
N PHE A 68 6.67 0.13 15.60
CA PHE A 68 6.50 1.38 16.35
C PHE A 68 5.83 1.12 17.72
N LYS A 69 4.78 0.29 17.73
CA LYS A 69 4.04 -0.09 18.93
C LYS A 69 4.85 -1.02 19.84
N ALA A 70 5.62 -1.95 19.28
CA ALA A 70 6.49 -2.86 20.02
C ALA A 70 7.58 -2.11 20.82
N ARG A 71 8.04 -0.97 20.31
CA ARG A 71 9.03 -0.13 21.00
C ARG A 71 8.42 0.90 21.96
N GLY A 72 7.17 1.30 21.74
CA GLY A 72 6.44 2.25 22.59
C GLY A 72 5.72 1.65 23.80
N GLY A 73 5.65 0.32 23.91
CA GLY A 73 4.94 -0.40 24.97
C GLY A 73 5.79 -0.75 26.19
N GLN A 74 6.63 0.17 26.67
CA GLN A 74 7.29 0.04 27.97
C GLN A 74 7.07 1.32 28.79
N ALA A 75 5.90 1.41 29.43
CA ALA A 75 5.65 2.33 30.53
C ALA A 75 5.02 1.54 31.68
#